data_AF-F5YWH0-F1
#
_entry.id   AF-F5YWH0-F1
#
_cell.length_a   1.000
_cell.length_b   1.000
_cell.length_c   1.000
_cell.angle_alpha   90.00
_cell.angle_beta   90.00
_cell.angle_gamma   90.00
#
_symmetry.space_group_name_H-M   'P 1'
#
loop_
_entity.id
_entity.type
_entity.pdbx_description
1 polymer ?
#
loop_
_entity_poly.entity_id
_entity_poly.type
_entity_poly.pdbx_seq_one_letter_code
_entity_poly.pdbx_strand_id
1 'polypeptide(L)'
;MTTLKQILCGTAVAGLVAGAGAAVEPQVGLSTVTADWLLAAEHVLLLGTDGTNLDKILEYAYNDDSGFKMLMDRGVTAATTIAGHQTMSTPSWSTILTGVWDDKHGVVSNVYRPEPYTTWPSVFNLIEYHKPEVDTTVISGRGLFTEMASTGGYPADNIIGITGGSTSAEMDALVTDETIARILATTENPDTSTFMFSYQSQVDHAGHSYSGGSEEYKEAVINVGANFKQILDAVAQAEAATGDRWTIIAVTDHGHQQTVTLPGFSLGHGFQTPNETSSFIMFSLAGNDDQAGGQNLSYQTVDITPTILQAFGIQMRSDFDGVPMQTDPEILNGFIMPVDLKQSLTDAINSYGYPDIGTNIMLSIRALAGGAGFFIGSYLLPPISNFLQTIIDQDIFLISGLAQGAQWLLNTVGGVVADVATDLGRAVAYLTGAGVIPPEDAPLPLPGSAEFSDSVAALLAGHTVAVPDLVDADLPLLVDIDALVG
;
A
#
# COMPACT_ATOMS: atom_id res chain seq x y z
N MET A 1 11.43 20.03 -37.64
CA MET A 1 12.07 18.89 -38.34
C MET A 1 11.85 17.69 -37.46
N THR A 2 10.95 16.83 -37.88
CA THR A 2 10.47 15.63 -37.19
C THR A 2 11.47 14.51 -37.35
N THR A 3 12.02 13.99 -36.26
CA THR A 3 12.87 12.80 -36.26
C THR A 3 12.04 11.55 -36.02
N LEU A 4 12.27 10.57 -36.91
CA LEU A 4 11.59 9.30 -37.05
C LEU A 4 11.73 8.37 -35.84
N LYS A 5 10.58 7.86 -35.41
CA LYS A 5 10.24 6.45 -35.09
C LYS A 5 11.39 5.43 -35.04
N GLN A 6 11.60 4.87 -33.85
CA GLN A 6 12.01 3.47 -33.69
C GLN A 6 10.78 2.66 -33.29
N ILE A 7 10.35 1.76 -34.18
CA ILE A 7 9.32 0.75 -33.95
C ILE A 7 10.08 -0.55 -33.68
N LEU A 8 9.95 -1.13 -32.48
CA LEU A 8 10.19 -2.55 -32.26
C LEU A 8 8.82 -3.24 -32.22
N CYS A 9 8.51 -4.00 -33.28
CA CYS A 9 7.33 -4.85 -33.34
C CYS A 9 7.62 -6.21 -32.68
N GLY A 10 6.95 -6.51 -31.58
CA GLY A 10 6.61 -7.89 -31.22
C GLY A 10 5.52 -8.39 -32.15
N THR A 11 5.82 -9.40 -32.97
CA THR A 11 4.89 -9.99 -33.93
C THR A 11 4.07 -11.09 -33.26
N ALA A 12 2.77 -10.86 -33.06
CA ALA A 12 1.82 -11.95 -32.82
C ALA A 12 1.45 -12.60 -34.16
N VAL A 13 1.89 -13.82 -34.40
CA VAL A 13 1.53 -14.62 -35.58
C VAL A 13 0.16 -15.25 -35.33
N ALA A 14 -0.89 -14.71 -35.95
CA ALA A 14 -2.18 -15.39 -36.06
C ALA A 14 -2.16 -16.35 -37.26
N GLY A 15 -2.09 -17.65 -36.98
CA GLY A 15 -2.25 -18.70 -37.99
C GLY A 15 -3.72 -18.86 -38.39
N LEU A 16 -4.06 -18.51 -39.63
CA LEU A 16 -5.39 -18.73 -40.20
C LEU A 16 -5.45 -20.14 -40.82
N VAL A 17 -6.23 -21.05 -40.24
CA VAL A 17 -6.64 -22.31 -40.90
C VAL A 17 -8.07 -22.14 -41.39
N ALA A 18 -8.23 -22.07 -42.72
CA ALA A 18 -9.54 -22.04 -43.36
C ALA A 18 -10.14 -23.46 -43.44
N GLY A 19 -11.28 -23.67 -42.79
CA GLY A 19 -12.12 -24.86 -42.92
C GLY A 19 -13.59 -24.45 -43.01
N ALA A 20 -14.24 -24.79 -44.11
CA ALA A 20 -15.54 -24.28 -44.52
C ALA A 20 -16.74 -24.85 -43.72
N GLY A 21 -17.73 -23.98 -43.45
CA GLY A 21 -19.15 -24.37 -43.46
C GLY A 21 -19.91 -24.25 -42.14
N ALA A 22 -20.56 -23.09 -41.90
CA ALA A 22 -21.94 -22.94 -41.44
C ALA A 22 -22.24 -21.44 -41.25
N ALA A 23 -23.42 -21.00 -41.67
CA ALA A 23 -23.87 -19.61 -41.53
C ALA A 23 -24.02 -19.24 -40.05
N VAL A 24 -23.25 -18.25 -39.61
CA VAL A 24 -23.46 -17.51 -38.36
C VAL A 24 -23.53 -16.04 -38.74
N GLU A 25 -24.48 -15.34 -38.15
CA GLU A 25 -24.72 -13.90 -38.28
C GLU A 25 -23.41 -13.09 -38.17
N PRO A 26 -23.32 -11.89 -38.76
CA PRO A 26 -22.11 -11.08 -38.67
C PRO A 26 -21.86 -10.78 -37.20
N GLN A 27 -20.84 -11.40 -36.61
CA GLN A 27 -20.26 -10.91 -35.37
C GLN A 27 -19.92 -9.45 -35.61
N VAL A 28 -20.52 -8.59 -34.79
CA VAL A 28 -20.15 -7.19 -34.66
C VAL A 28 -18.63 -7.19 -34.52
N GLY A 29 -17.97 -6.71 -35.57
CA GLY A 29 -16.52 -6.67 -35.64
C GLY A 29 -16.00 -5.92 -34.43
N LEU A 30 -14.85 -6.39 -33.94
CA LEU A 30 -13.97 -5.65 -33.04
C LEU A 30 -14.04 -4.18 -33.41
N SER A 31 -14.76 -3.42 -32.57
CA SER A 31 -14.74 -1.97 -32.63
C SER A 31 -13.27 -1.58 -32.60
N THR A 32 -12.90 -0.64 -33.45
CA THR A 32 -11.60 0.01 -33.45
C THR A 32 -11.30 0.49 -32.03
N VAL A 33 -10.63 -0.33 -31.24
CA VAL A 33 -9.92 0.09 -30.04
C VAL A 33 -8.87 1.05 -30.59
N THR A 34 -9.16 2.34 -30.56
CA THR A 34 -8.31 3.36 -31.15
C THR A 34 -6.97 3.32 -30.42
N ALA A 35 -5.88 3.63 -31.12
CA ALA A 35 -4.53 3.71 -30.56
C ALA A 35 -4.38 4.79 -29.46
N ASP A 36 -5.48 5.41 -29.02
CA ASP A 36 -5.54 6.49 -28.04
C ASP A 36 -5.31 5.98 -26.62
N TRP A 37 -5.72 4.75 -26.26
CA TRP A 37 -5.39 4.17 -24.94
C TRP A 37 -3.91 3.86 -24.78
N LEU A 38 -3.19 3.64 -25.89
CA LEU A 38 -1.73 3.44 -25.92
C LEU A 38 -0.95 4.75 -25.76
N LEU A 39 -1.63 5.89 -25.79
CA LEU A 39 -1.07 7.24 -25.67
C LEU A 39 -1.59 7.99 -24.44
N ALA A 40 -2.60 7.48 -23.74
CA ALA A 40 -3.14 8.11 -22.54
C ALA A 40 -2.18 7.96 -21.36
N ALA A 41 -2.02 9.03 -20.57
CA ALA A 41 -1.29 8.94 -19.32
C ALA A 41 -2.10 8.13 -18.29
N GLU A 42 -1.43 7.23 -17.58
CA GLU A 42 -2.03 6.52 -16.46
C GLU A 42 -1.84 7.36 -15.20
N HIS A 43 -2.94 7.73 -14.54
CA HIS A 43 -2.92 8.48 -13.29
C HIS A 43 -3.49 7.62 -12.16
N VAL A 44 -2.66 7.35 -11.15
CA VAL A 44 -3.05 6.57 -9.97
C VAL A 44 -2.96 7.42 -8.71
N LEU A 45 -4.08 7.58 -8.00
CA LEU A 45 -4.17 8.33 -6.74
C LEU A 45 -4.50 7.38 -5.58
N LEU A 46 -3.59 7.28 -4.63
CA LEU A 46 -3.80 6.64 -3.33
C LEU A 46 -4.18 7.70 -2.29
N LEU A 47 -5.39 7.62 -1.76
CA LEU A 47 -5.91 8.43 -0.67
C LEU A 47 -5.88 7.64 0.63
N GLY A 48 -5.05 8.07 1.57
CA GLY A 48 -5.01 7.50 2.90
C GLY A 48 -5.77 8.31 3.93
N THR A 49 -6.52 7.64 4.79
CA THR A 49 -7.08 8.23 6.01
C THR A 49 -6.74 7.35 7.20
N ASP A 50 -6.08 7.90 8.21
CA ASP A 50 -5.59 7.12 9.35
C ASP A 50 -6.74 6.75 10.31
N GLY A 51 -6.75 5.51 10.80
CA GLY A 51 -7.61 5.07 11.89
C GLY A 51 -9.11 5.27 11.67
N THR A 52 -9.59 5.24 10.42
CA THR A 52 -10.96 5.58 10.04
C THR A 52 -11.85 4.35 9.91
N ASN A 53 -12.82 4.19 10.82
CA ASN A 53 -13.74 3.07 10.73
C ASN A 53 -14.82 3.25 9.63
N LEU A 54 -15.00 2.22 8.79
CA LEU A 54 -16.00 2.25 7.72
C LEU A 54 -17.44 2.40 8.24
N ASP A 55 -17.79 1.80 9.36
CA ASP A 55 -19.14 1.94 9.95
C ASP A 55 -19.46 3.41 10.26
N LYS A 56 -18.45 4.21 10.65
CA LYS A 56 -18.59 5.65 10.91
C LYS A 56 -18.71 6.47 9.64
N ILE A 57 -18.03 6.09 8.56
CA ILE A 57 -18.30 6.66 7.24
C ILE A 57 -19.75 6.36 6.82
N LEU A 58 -20.20 5.12 6.99
CA LEU A 58 -21.56 4.70 6.65
C LEU A 58 -22.61 5.44 7.49
N GLU A 59 -22.33 5.69 8.76
CA GLU A 59 -23.19 6.40 9.69
C GLU A 59 -23.28 7.89 9.38
N TYR A 60 -22.13 8.55 9.16
CA TYR A 60 -22.05 10.01 9.16
C TYR A 60 -21.90 10.66 7.79
N ALA A 61 -21.34 9.98 6.79
CA ALA A 61 -20.96 10.60 5.51
C ALA A 61 -21.60 9.95 4.27
N TYR A 62 -22.26 8.79 4.41
CA TYR A 62 -22.83 8.05 3.28
C TYR A 62 -23.99 8.75 2.57
N ASN A 63 -24.82 9.48 3.32
CA ASN A 63 -25.99 10.17 2.75
C ASN A 63 -25.70 11.62 2.35
N ASP A 64 -24.47 12.07 2.55
CA ASP A 64 -24.04 13.44 2.27
C ASP A 64 -23.23 13.50 0.97
N ASP A 65 -23.08 14.70 0.43
CA ASP A 65 -22.18 14.99 -0.67
C ASP A 65 -20.73 14.98 -0.17
N SER A 66 -20.18 13.78 0.04
CA SER A 66 -18.84 13.53 0.57
C SER A 66 -17.98 12.77 -0.43
N GLY A 67 -16.66 12.91 -0.34
CA GLY A 67 -15.71 12.19 -1.19
C GLY A 67 -15.79 10.66 -1.00
N PHE A 68 -16.09 10.20 0.22
CA PHE A 68 -16.37 8.79 0.47
C PHE A 68 -17.58 8.30 -0.33
N LYS A 69 -18.68 9.07 -0.30
CA LYS A 69 -19.88 8.71 -1.08
C LYS A 69 -19.60 8.75 -2.59
N MET A 70 -18.87 9.76 -3.08
CA MET A 70 -18.46 9.83 -4.48
C MET A 70 -17.65 8.61 -4.91
N LEU A 71 -16.71 8.15 -4.08
CA LEU A 71 -15.90 6.96 -4.36
C LEU A 71 -16.73 5.68 -4.37
N MET A 72 -17.64 5.51 -3.39
CA MET A 72 -18.57 4.39 -3.38
C MET A 72 -19.47 4.38 -4.63
N ASP A 73 -19.92 5.54 -5.08
CA ASP A 73 -20.81 5.68 -6.24
C ASP A 73 -20.14 5.44 -7.59
N ARG A 74 -18.82 5.70 -7.70
CA ARG A 74 -18.07 5.53 -8.95
C ARG A 74 -17.21 4.27 -9.00
N GLY A 75 -17.12 3.52 -7.90
CA GLY A 75 -16.18 2.42 -7.75
C GLY A 75 -16.75 1.21 -7.02
N VAL A 76 -15.85 0.34 -6.59
CA VAL A 76 -16.12 -0.88 -5.84
C VAL A 76 -15.62 -0.70 -4.41
N THR A 77 -16.48 -0.94 -3.43
CA THR A 77 -16.13 -0.79 -2.01
C THR A 77 -15.98 -2.15 -1.34
N ALA A 78 -14.87 -2.40 -0.68
CA ALA A 78 -14.70 -3.52 0.22
C ALA A 78 -14.68 -3.04 1.66
N ALA A 79 -15.57 -3.61 2.48
CA ALA A 79 -15.28 -3.70 3.90
C ALA A 79 -14.18 -4.75 4.05
N THR A 80 -13.07 -4.40 4.68
CA THR A 80 -11.93 -5.32 4.88
C THR A 80 -11.63 -5.47 6.37
N THR A 81 -10.84 -6.49 6.70
CA THR A 81 -10.32 -6.68 8.06
C THR A 81 -8.84 -7.04 8.00
N ILE A 82 -8.07 -6.48 8.94
CA ILE A 82 -6.66 -6.81 9.17
C ILE A 82 -6.50 -7.67 10.43
N ALA A 83 -7.52 -8.42 10.84
CA ALA A 83 -7.42 -9.36 11.95
C ALA A 83 -6.30 -10.38 11.68
N GLY A 84 -5.36 -10.50 12.62
CA GLY A 84 -4.14 -11.29 12.41
C GLY A 84 -2.90 -10.44 12.03
N HIS A 85 -3.09 -9.14 11.77
CA HIS A 85 -2.03 -8.16 11.54
C HIS A 85 -2.07 -7.06 12.61
N GLN A 86 -0.96 -6.36 12.85
CA GLN A 86 -0.94 -5.26 13.82
C GLN A 86 -1.81 -4.08 13.37
N THR A 87 -2.67 -3.61 14.27
CA THR A 87 -3.49 -2.40 14.07
C THR A 87 -2.70 -1.18 14.52
N MET A 88 -1.52 -0.96 13.94
CA MET A 88 -0.68 0.21 14.17
C MET A 88 -0.36 0.85 12.82
N SER A 89 -0.36 2.18 12.76
CA SER A 89 -0.25 2.90 11.49
C SER A 89 0.99 2.49 10.69
N THR A 90 2.17 2.48 11.30
CA THR A 90 3.42 2.24 10.56
C THR A 90 3.54 0.80 10.02
N PRO A 91 3.24 -0.26 10.79
CA PRO A 91 3.06 -1.61 10.23
C PRO A 91 2.03 -1.69 9.09
N SER A 92 0.81 -1.19 9.30
CA SER A 92 -0.25 -1.26 8.29
C SER A 92 0.10 -0.50 7.00
N TRP A 93 0.66 0.71 7.11
CA TRP A 93 1.12 1.47 5.95
C TRP A 93 2.33 0.84 5.27
N SER A 94 3.18 0.13 6.01
CA SER A 94 4.26 -0.67 5.41
C SER A 94 3.66 -1.75 4.52
N THR A 95 2.65 -2.47 5.00
CA THR A 95 1.92 -3.45 4.20
C THR A 95 1.33 -2.83 2.93
N ILE A 96 0.60 -1.73 3.07
CA ILE A 96 -0.05 -1.04 1.95
C ILE A 96 0.98 -0.61 0.88
N LEU A 97 2.12 -0.07 1.31
CA LEU A 97 3.14 0.52 0.43
C LEU A 97 4.22 -0.46 -0.03
N THR A 98 4.24 -1.71 0.45
CA THR A 98 5.21 -2.73 0.03
C THR A 98 4.57 -3.99 -0.56
N GLY A 99 3.28 -4.24 -0.32
CA GLY A 99 2.57 -5.41 -0.85
C GLY A 99 2.86 -6.73 -0.12
N VAL A 100 3.41 -6.66 1.10
CA VAL A 100 3.69 -7.82 1.96
C VAL A 100 3.23 -7.57 3.39
N TRP A 101 2.97 -8.63 4.17
CA TRP A 101 2.56 -8.54 5.57
C TRP A 101 3.74 -8.37 6.54
N ASP A 102 3.45 -8.17 7.82
CA ASP A 102 4.45 -7.88 8.87
C ASP A 102 5.33 -9.06 9.23
N ASP A 103 4.95 -10.29 8.89
CA ASP A 103 5.82 -11.47 8.94
C ASP A 103 6.95 -11.44 7.89
N LYS A 104 6.82 -10.64 6.84
CA LYS A 104 7.86 -10.32 5.85
C LYS A 104 8.56 -9.00 6.13
N HIS A 105 7.85 -7.87 6.15
CA HIS A 105 8.53 -6.57 6.28
C HIS A 105 9.06 -6.30 7.69
N GLY A 106 8.54 -6.96 8.73
CA GLY A 106 9.09 -6.89 10.09
C GLY A 106 8.99 -5.51 10.76
N VAL A 107 8.12 -4.64 10.25
CA VAL A 107 7.81 -3.34 10.86
C VAL A 107 6.75 -3.56 11.91
N VAL A 108 7.04 -3.13 13.15
CA VAL A 108 6.22 -3.48 14.32
C VAL A 108 5.94 -2.34 15.30
N SER A 109 6.40 -1.14 14.95
CA SER A 109 6.33 0.04 15.80
C SER A 109 6.12 1.28 14.93
N ASN A 110 5.56 2.32 15.54
CA ASN A 110 5.44 3.63 14.91
C ASN A 110 6.74 4.44 14.90
N VAL A 111 7.82 3.90 15.45
CA VAL A 111 9.17 4.46 15.31
C VAL A 111 9.74 4.06 13.95
N TYR A 112 9.99 5.06 13.10
CA TYR A 112 10.54 4.86 11.76
C TYR A 112 11.93 4.22 11.81
N ARG A 113 12.21 3.37 10.81
CA ARG A 113 13.53 2.85 10.52
C ARG A 113 13.62 2.44 9.04
N PRO A 114 14.76 2.65 8.37
CA PRO A 114 14.86 2.47 6.92
C PRO A 114 15.08 1.02 6.47
N GLU A 115 15.66 0.16 7.30
CA GLU A 115 16.17 -1.16 6.89
C GLU A 115 15.08 -2.08 6.28
N PRO A 116 13.86 -2.17 6.83
CA PRO A 116 12.76 -2.91 6.23
C PRO A 116 12.50 -2.54 4.76
N TYR A 117 12.53 -1.25 4.44
CA TYR A 117 12.21 -0.74 3.10
C TYR A 117 13.36 -0.89 2.10
N THR A 118 14.58 -1.18 2.58
CA THR A 118 15.68 -1.60 1.69
C THR A 118 15.58 -3.08 1.31
N THR A 119 14.93 -3.89 2.15
CA THR A 119 14.71 -5.32 1.91
C THR A 119 13.42 -5.54 1.12
N TRP A 120 12.38 -4.80 1.47
CA TRP A 120 11.07 -4.80 0.84
C TRP A 120 10.82 -3.40 0.24
N PRO A 121 11.18 -3.19 -1.04
CA PRO A 121 11.08 -1.87 -1.67
C PRO A 121 9.63 -1.37 -1.65
N SER A 122 9.47 -0.09 -1.38
CA SER A 122 8.15 0.55 -1.47
C SER A 122 7.68 0.62 -2.92
N VAL A 123 6.37 0.81 -3.11
CA VAL A 123 5.74 1.06 -4.41
C VAL A 123 6.44 2.20 -5.18
N PHE A 124 6.93 3.23 -4.47
CA PHE A 124 7.73 4.30 -5.07
C PHE A 124 9.02 3.75 -5.71
N ASN A 125 9.81 2.99 -4.95
CA ASN A 125 11.06 2.41 -5.47
C ASN A 125 10.81 1.48 -6.65
N LEU A 126 9.71 0.72 -6.61
CA LEU A 126 9.34 -0.19 -7.68
C LEU A 126 8.92 0.56 -8.96
N ILE A 127 8.12 1.63 -8.83
CA ILE A 127 7.75 2.48 -9.96
C ILE A 127 8.99 3.19 -10.53
N GLU A 128 9.75 3.88 -9.70
CA GLU A 128 10.94 4.64 -10.11
C GLU A 128 12.01 3.76 -10.78
N TYR A 129 12.15 2.51 -10.35
CA TYR A 129 13.08 1.58 -10.98
C TYR A 129 12.59 1.08 -12.34
N HIS A 130 11.33 0.65 -12.44
CA HIS A 130 10.80 0.00 -13.65
C HIS A 130 10.25 0.98 -14.69
N LYS A 131 9.81 2.16 -14.24
CA LYS A 131 9.07 3.18 -14.98
C LYS A 131 9.46 4.59 -14.49
N PRO A 132 10.74 4.99 -14.62
CA PRO A 132 11.22 6.32 -14.17
C PRO A 132 10.57 7.50 -14.93
N GLU A 133 9.77 7.24 -15.96
CA GLU A 133 8.95 8.24 -16.64
C GLU A 133 7.64 8.57 -15.91
N VAL A 134 7.23 7.80 -14.90
CA VAL A 134 6.03 8.05 -14.09
C VAL A 134 6.40 9.04 -12.99
N ASP A 135 5.75 10.20 -12.95
CA ASP A 135 5.97 11.21 -11.92
C ASP A 135 5.40 10.74 -10.58
N THR A 136 6.26 10.36 -9.64
CA THR A 136 5.82 9.87 -8.33
C THR A 136 5.82 10.96 -7.26
N THR A 137 4.74 11.04 -6.50
CA THR A 137 4.52 12.08 -5.50
C THR A 137 3.99 11.53 -4.19
N VAL A 138 4.57 11.96 -3.07
CA VAL A 138 4.00 11.78 -1.73
C VAL A 138 3.71 13.13 -1.08
N ILE A 139 2.52 13.25 -0.49
CA ILE A 139 2.05 14.46 0.20
C ILE A 139 1.55 14.06 1.59
N SER A 140 2.24 14.52 2.63
CA SER A 140 1.84 14.17 3.99
C SER A 140 2.26 15.22 5.02
N GLY A 141 1.41 15.41 6.03
CA GLY A 141 1.76 16.12 7.26
C GLY A 141 2.59 15.29 8.25
N ARG A 142 2.77 13.99 7.98
CA ARG A 142 3.49 13.05 8.85
C ARG A 142 4.80 12.62 8.18
N GLY A 143 5.92 12.98 8.80
CA GLY A 143 7.27 12.75 8.26
C GLY A 143 7.60 11.29 7.94
N LEU A 144 6.93 10.33 8.58
CA LEU A 144 7.09 8.91 8.28
C LEU A 144 6.93 8.58 6.79
N PHE A 145 5.92 9.15 6.13
CA PHE A 145 5.62 8.80 4.74
C PHE A 145 6.60 9.44 3.76
N THR A 146 7.06 10.65 4.07
CA THR A 146 8.13 11.27 3.30
C THR A 146 9.46 10.53 3.49
N GLU A 147 9.72 10.00 4.70
CA GLU A 147 10.87 9.15 4.98
C GLU A 147 10.82 7.82 4.21
N MET A 148 9.67 7.12 4.22
CA MET A 148 9.46 5.88 3.45
C MET A 148 9.64 6.09 1.93
N ALA A 149 9.10 7.18 1.39
CA ALA A 149 9.24 7.51 -0.04
C ALA A 149 10.66 7.94 -0.42
N SER A 150 11.46 8.42 0.54
CA SER A 150 12.87 8.81 0.33
C SER A 150 13.86 7.64 0.48
N THR A 151 13.42 6.51 1.02
CA THR A 151 14.30 5.40 1.40
C THR A 151 14.43 4.37 0.29
N GLY A 152 15.65 3.87 0.10
CA GLY A 152 15.97 2.92 -0.96
C GLY A 152 16.87 3.53 -2.02
N GLY A 153 17.06 2.83 -3.14
CA GLY A 153 17.86 3.32 -4.26
C GLY A 153 17.11 4.30 -5.15
N TYR A 154 15.78 4.24 -5.15
CA TYR A 154 14.92 4.90 -6.12
C TYR A 154 13.84 5.69 -5.37
N PRO A 155 14.17 6.86 -4.80
CA PRO A 155 13.22 7.66 -4.05
C PRO A 155 12.17 8.29 -4.98
N ALA A 156 11.01 8.64 -4.43
CA ALA A 156 9.97 9.34 -5.19
C ALA A 156 10.46 10.71 -5.72
N ASP A 157 9.99 11.12 -6.89
CA ASP A 157 10.34 12.41 -7.52
C ASP A 157 9.99 13.62 -6.64
N ASN A 158 8.77 13.62 -6.09
CA ASN A 158 8.26 14.72 -5.27
C ASN A 158 7.93 14.24 -3.86
N ILE A 159 8.73 14.66 -2.89
CA ILE A 159 8.56 14.33 -1.47
C ILE A 159 8.12 15.58 -0.70
N ILE A 160 6.82 15.71 -0.45
CA ILE A 160 6.22 16.93 0.06
C ILE A 160 5.76 16.74 1.51
N GLY A 161 6.59 17.21 2.45
CA GLY A 161 6.25 17.30 3.86
C GLY A 161 5.49 18.57 4.18
N ILE A 162 4.19 18.44 4.47
CA ILE A 162 3.34 19.56 4.87
C ILE A 162 3.66 19.94 6.32
N THR A 163 3.75 21.25 6.58
CA THR A 163 3.91 21.82 7.92
C THR A 163 3.06 23.09 8.02
N GLY A 164 2.84 23.59 9.23
CA GLY A 164 2.21 24.90 9.46
C GLY A 164 0.74 24.87 9.87
N GLY A 165 0.08 23.71 9.84
CA GLY A 165 -1.21 23.53 10.53
C GLY A 165 -1.01 23.45 12.05
N SER A 166 -1.89 24.13 12.80
CA SER A 166 -1.89 24.11 14.27
C SER A 166 -2.71 22.96 14.85
N THR A 167 -3.53 22.32 14.02
CA THR A 167 -4.34 21.15 14.35
C THR A 167 -4.22 20.10 13.23
N SER A 168 -4.59 18.85 13.51
CA SER A 168 -4.62 17.80 12.48
C SER A 168 -5.59 18.15 11.34
N ALA A 169 -6.72 18.79 11.63
CA ALA A 169 -7.66 19.27 10.62
C ALA A 169 -7.05 20.33 9.68
N GLU A 170 -6.28 21.29 10.23
CA GLU A 170 -5.58 22.31 9.43
C GLU A 170 -4.44 21.70 8.60
N MET A 171 -3.72 20.72 9.15
CA MET A 171 -2.69 19.98 8.41
C MET A 171 -3.30 19.21 7.23
N ASP A 172 -4.39 18.51 7.47
CA ASP A 172 -5.13 17.73 6.48
C ASP A 172 -5.72 18.62 5.35
N ALA A 173 -6.16 19.84 5.69
CA ALA A 173 -6.56 20.85 4.71
C ALA A 173 -5.38 21.32 3.83
N LEU A 174 -4.20 21.55 4.41
CA LEU A 174 -3.01 21.91 3.64
C LEU A 174 -2.52 20.76 2.73
N VAL A 175 -2.61 19.51 3.20
CA VAL A 175 -2.37 18.32 2.35
C VAL A 175 -3.37 18.29 1.19
N THR A 176 -4.63 18.61 1.45
CA THR A 176 -5.69 18.68 0.44
C THR A 176 -5.38 19.72 -0.63
N ASP A 177 -5.00 20.93 -0.23
CA ASP A 177 -4.65 22.03 -1.14
C ASP A 177 -3.47 21.66 -2.05
N GLU A 178 -2.39 21.07 -1.50
CA GLU A 178 -1.25 20.62 -2.31
C GLU A 178 -1.64 19.47 -3.25
N THR A 179 -2.46 18.53 -2.79
CA THR A 179 -2.96 17.41 -3.62
C THR A 179 -3.74 17.93 -4.82
N ILE A 180 -4.63 18.90 -4.60
CA ILE A 180 -5.39 19.57 -5.67
C ILE A 180 -4.46 20.29 -6.64
N ALA A 181 -3.48 21.04 -6.12
CA ALA A 181 -2.52 21.75 -6.97
C ALA A 181 -1.75 20.79 -7.90
N ARG A 182 -1.33 19.63 -7.38
CA ARG A 182 -0.62 18.60 -8.15
C ARG A 182 -1.50 17.91 -9.19
N ILE A 183 -2.74 17.58 -8.84
CA ILE A 183 -3.71 17.04 -9.79
C ILE A 183 -3.96 18.03 -10.93
N LEU A 184 -4.16 19.31 -10.61
CA LEU A 184 -4.39 20.32 -11.65
C LEU A 184 -3.15 20.57 -12.52
N ALA A 185 -1.95 20.40 -11.98
CA ALA A 185 -0.71 20.51 -12.73
C ALA A 185 -0.55 19.42 -13.81
N THR A 186 -1.19 18.25 -13.67
CA THR A 186 -1.16 17.21 -14.72
C THR A 186 -1.83 17.69 -16.01
N THR A 187 -2.75 18.66 -15.93
CA THR A 187 -3.40 19.26 -17.12
C THR A 187 -2.43 20.04 -18.00
N GLU A 188 -1.28 20.45 -17.46
CA GLU A 188 -0.23 21.15 -18.20
C GLU A 188 0.75 20.17 -18.88
N ASN A 189 0.81 18.91 -18.42
CA ASN A 189 1.67 17.84 -18.94
C ASN A 189 0.87 16.54 -19.15
N PRO A 190 -0.14 16.53 -20.03
CA PRO A 190 -1.11 15.42 -20.16
C PRO A 190 -0.50 14.09 -20.62
N ASP A 191 0.73 14.09 -21.14
CA ASP A 191 1.42 12.88 -21.60
C ASP A 191 2.23 12.18 -20.48
N THR A 192 2.25 12.75 -19.26
CA THR A 192 3.03 12.20 -18.12
C THR A 192 2.11 11.41 -17.20
N SER A 193 2.41 10.12 -17.03
CA SER A 193 1.73 9.26 -16.04
C SER A 193 2.14 9.68 -14.62
N THR A 194 1.23 9.59 -13.65
CA THR A 194 1.52 9.96 -12.26
C THR A 194 1.08 8.91 -11.26
N PHE A 195 1.88 8.71 -10.23
CA PHE A 195 1.45 8.05 -9.00
C PHE A 195 1.50 9.05 -7.84
N MET A 196 0.38 9.28 -7.19
CA MET A 196 0.29 10.20 -6.06
C MET A 196 -0.26 9.51 -4.82
N PHE A 197 0.43 9.67 -3.68
CA PHE A 197 -0.06 9.27 -2.37
C PHE A 197 -0.32 10.52 -1.51
N SER A 198 -1.57 10.71 -1.09
CA SER A 198 -2.00 11.79 -0.21
C SER A 198 -2.61 11.22 1.07
N TYR A 199 -2.14 11.69 2.24
CA TYR A 199 -2.48 11.11 3.54
C TYR A 199 -3.15 12.11 4.49
N GLN A 200 -4.27 11.70 5.10
CA GLN A 200 -5.07 12.45 6.07
C GLN A 200 -4.98 11.78 7.45
N SER A 201 -4.70 12.56 8.49
CA SER A 201 -4.39 12.10 9.85
C SER A 201 -5.49 12.39 10.86
N GLN A 202 -6.45 13.25 10.53
CA GLN A 202 -7.35 13.89 11.49
C GLN A 202 -8.19 12.90 12.28
N VAL A 203 -8.68 11.84 11.64
CA VAL A 203 -9.62 10.89 12.24
C VAL A 203 -8.96 10.10 13.37
N ASP A 204 -7.77 9.52 13.14
CA ASP A 204 -7.00 8.84 14.18
C ASP A 204 -6.61 9.78 15.33
N HIS A 205 -6.16 11.01 15.02
CA HIS A 205 -5.88 12.02 16.03
C HIS A 205 -7.10 12.32 16.94
N ALA A 206 -8.29 12.41 16.35
CA ALA A 206 -9.53 12.59 17.11
C ALA A 206 -9.85 11.33 17.93
N GLY A 207 -9.64 10.14 17.37
CA GLY A 207 -9.80 8.87 18.06
C GLY A 207 -8.92 8.75 19.30
N HIS A 208 -7.63 9.04 19.18
CA HIS A 208 -6.70 9.03 20.31
C HIS A 208 -7.11 10.02 21.41
N SER A 209 -7.62 11.17 21.03
CA SER A 209 -7.98 12.25 21.95
C SER A 209 -9.34 12.02 22.64
N TYR A 210 -10.30 11.41 21.94
CA TYR A 210 -11.71 11.39 22.35
C TYR A 210 -12.43 10.02 22.20
N SER A 211 -11.79 9.01 21.61
CA SER A 211 -12.32 7.70 21.16
C SER A 211 -13.14 7.72 19.86
N GLY A 212 -13.22 6.57 19.18
CA GLY A 212 -13.87 6.41 17.88
C GLY A 212 -15.40 6.58 17.88
N GLY A 213 -16.02 6.57 19.07
CA GLY A 213 -17.45 6.79 19.24
C GLY A 213 -17.81 8.22 19.66
N SER A 214 -16.85 9.15 19.63
CA SER A 214 -17.05 10.54 20.07
C SER A 214 -17.60 11.45 18.97
N GLU A 215 -18.11 12.62 19.37
CA GLU A 215 -18.54 13.65 18.42
C GLU A 215 -17.34 14.21 17.66
N GLU A 216 -16.18 14.36 18.29
CA GLU A 216 -14.95 14.83 17.63
C GLU A 216 -14.46 13.88 16.55
N TYR A 217 -14.56 12.56 16.77
CA TYR A 217 -14.24 11.56 15.75
C TYR A 217 -15.23 11.63 14.58
N LYS A 218 -16.53 11.77 14.88
CA LYS A 218 -17.56 11.99 13.86
C LYS A 218 -17.27 13.23 13.00
N GLU A 219 -16.98 14.38 13.62
CA GLU A 219 -16.66 15.61 12.89
C GLU A 219 -15.37 15.46 12.06
N ALA A 220 -14.38 14.70 12.55
CA ALA A 220 -13.20 14.38 11.76
C ALA A 220 -13.51 13.53 10.52
N VAL A 221 -14.39 12.52 10.64
CA VAL A 221 -14.84 11.70 9.49
C VAL A 221 -15.54 12.57 8.44
N ILE A 222 -16.40 13.50 8.87
CA ILE A 222 -17.09 14.43 7.97
C ILE A 222 -16.08 15.35 7.27
N ASN A 223 -15.10 15.90 8.01
CA ASN A 223 -14.07 16.77 7.45
C ASN A 223 -13.19 16.06 6.42
N VAL A 224 -12.71 14.84 6.71
CA VAL A 224 -11.93 14.06 5.72
C VAL A 224 -12.78 13.74 4.50
N GLY A 225 -14.06 13.42 4.68
CA GLY A 225 -15.00 13.26 3.57
C GLY A 225 -15.10 14.52 2.69
N ALA A 226 -15.12 15.72 3.29
CA ALA A 226 -15.12 16.98 2.56
C ALA A 226 -13.78 17.27 1.86
N ASN A 227 -12.65 16.89 2.46
CA ASN A 227 -11.32 16.99 1.83
C ASN A 227 -11.23 16.08 0.60
N PHE A 228 -11.61 14.81 0.73
CA PHE A 228 -11.67 13.88 -0.39
C PHE A 228 -12.59 14.38 -1.50
N LYS A 229 -13.72 15.01 -1.15
CA LYS A 229 -14.61 15.62 -2.15
C LYS A 229 -13.87 16.65 -3.01
N GLN A 230 -13.16 17.59 -2.38
CA GLN A 230 -12.43 18.64 -3.10
C GLN A 230 -11.34 18.06 -4.01
N ILE A 231 -10.65 17.00 -3.54
CA ILE A 231 -9.66 16.27 -4.34
C ILE A 231 -10.32 15.62 -5.57
N LEU A 232 -11.46 14.95 -5.39
CA LEU A 232 -12.18 14.28 -6.48
C LEU A 232 -12.81 15.26 -7.47
N ASP A 233 -13.23 16.44 -7.01
CA ASP A 233 -13.67 17.53 -7.90
C ASP A 233 -12.50 18.01 -8.78
N ALA A 234 -11.28 18.10 -8.24
CA ALA A 234 -10.07 18.43 -9.00
C ALA A 234 -9.70 17.31 -10.00
N VAL A 235 -9.84 16.04 -9.61
CA VAL A 235 -9.69 14.91 -10.55
C VAL A 235 -10.69 15.03 -11.69
N ALA A 236 -11.97 15.26 -11.40
CA ALA A 236 -13.00 15.42 -12.43
C ALA A 236 -12.69 16.59 -13.37
N GLN A 237 -12.13 17.69 -12.85
CA GLN A 237 -11.66 18.81 -13.65
C GLN A 237 -10.49 18.41 -14.56
N ALA A 238 -9.51 17.65 -14.06
CA ALA A 238 -8.38 17.16 -14.85
C ALA A 238 -8.85 16.19 -15.96
N GLU A 239 -9.69 15.20 -15.61
CA GLU A 239 -10.29 14.26 -16.56
C GLU A 239 -11.06 14.99 -17.67
N ALA A 240 -11.80 16.06 -17.33
CA ALA A 240 -12.52 16.88 -18.32
C ALA A 240 -11.59 17.71 -19.22
N ALA A 241 -10.41 18.08 -18.73
CA ALA A 241 -9.46 18.92 -19.46
C ALA A 241 -8.57 18.11 -20.42
N THR A 242 -8.11 16.92 -20.00
CA THR A 242 -7.16 16.10 -20.77
C THR A 242 -7.84 14.94 -21.50
N GLY A 243 -8.97 14.44 -20.98
CA GLY A 243 -9.60 13.20 -21.42
C GLY A 243 -9.03 11.94 -20.76
N ASP A 244 -7.99 12.08 -19.93
CA ASP A 244 -7.46 10.97 -19.15
C ASP A 244 -8.48 10.51 -18.11
N ARG A 245 -8.29 9.28 -17.61
CA ARG A 245 -9.10 8.70 -16.54
C ARG A 245 -8.19 8.35 -15.38
N TRP A 246 -8.68 8.57 -14.16
CA TRP A 246 -7.88 8.31 -12.96
C TRP A 246 -8.30 7.02 -12.29
N THR A 247 -7.30 6.20 -11.94
CA THR A 247 -7.44 5.09 -11.01
C THR A 247 -7.29 5.64 -9.59
N ILE A 248 -8.29 5.47 -8.74
CA ILE A 248 -8.29 6.02 -7.37
C ILE A 248 -8.52 4.90 -6.36
N ILE A 249 -7.68 4.83 -5.33
CA ILE A 249 -7.78 3.91 -4.21
C ILE A 249 -7.88 4.74 -2.94
N ALA A 250 -8.96 4.61 -2.17
CA ALA A 250 -9.02 5.16 -0.81
C ALA A 250 -8.98 4.02 0.22
N VAL A 251 -8.15 4.16 1.24
CA VAL A 251 -7.88 3.12 2.24
C VAL A 251 -7.66 3.71 3.64
N THR A 252 -8.01 2.93 4.65
CA THR A 252 -7.55 3.13 6.04
C THR A 252 -6.59 2.01 6.45
N ASP A 253 -5.61 2.35 7.27
CA ASP A 253 -4.60 1.43 7.78
C ASP A 253 -5.11 0.53 8.90
N HIS A 254 -5.98 1.06 9.76
CA HIS A 254 -6.70 0.34 10.80
C HIS A 254 -8.00 1.08 11.17
N GLY A 255 -8.71 0.55 12.15
CA GLY A 255 -9.84 1.20 12.80
C GLY A 255 -9.52 1.62 14.23
N HIS A 256 -10.54 2.00 14.98
CA HIS A 256 -10.38 2.56 16.32
C HIS A 256 -11.47 2.06 17.30
N GLN A 257 -11.12 1.90 18.57
CA GLN A 257 -12.05 1.57 19.65
C GLN A 257 -13.07 2.69 19.85
N GLN A 258 -14.32 2.30 20.06
CA GLN A 258 -15.47 3.20 20.16
C GLN A 258 -15.60 3.87 21.52
N THR A 259 -14.92 3.35 22.54
CA THR A 259 -14.95 3.89 23.90
C THR A 259 -13.55 4.03 24.44
N VAL A 260 -13.35 5.04 25.27
CA VAL A 260 -12.10 5.22 26.01
C VAL A 260 -11.89 4.03 26.96
N THR A 261 -10.83 3.27 26.73
CA THR A 261 -10.44 2.13 27.57
C THR A 261 -9.80 2.58 28.89
N LEU A 262 -9.20 3.78 28.94
CA LEU A 262 -8.59 4.38 30.14
C LEU A 262 -8.89 5.89 30.23
N PRO A 263 -9.56 6.39 31.29
CA PRO A 263 -9.93 7.82 31.36
C PRO A 263 -8.70 8.74 31.23
N GLY A 264 -8.69 9.61 30.21
CA GLY A 264 -7.56 10.49 29.87
C GLY A 264 -6.53 9.90 28.90
N PHE A 265 -6.78 8.70 28.37
CA PHE A 265 -5.93 7.99 27.42
C PHE A 265 -6.71 6.99 26.57
N SER A 266 -6.77 7.20 25.26
CA SER A 266 -7.16 6.15 24.33
C SER A 266 -5.90 5.66 23.61
N LEU A 267 -5.44 4.44 23.91
CA LEU A 267 -4.60 3.72 22.94
C LEU A 267 -5.33 3.69 21.60
N GLY A 268 -6.64 3.48 21.67
CA GLY A 268 -7.52 3.60 20.53
C GLY A 268 -7.45 2.43 19.58
N HIS A 269 -6.24 1.98 19.31
CA HIS A 269 -5.92 0.84 18.47
C HIS A 269 -4.62 0.17 18.96
N GLY A 270 -4.14 -0.85 18.24
CA GLY A 270 -2.96 -1.66 18.57
C GLY A 270 -3.29 -3.09 18.99
N PHE A 271 -4.54 -3.38 19.35
CA PHE A 271 -5.03 -4.73 19.64
C PHE A 271 -5.95 -5.25 18.54
N GLN A 272 -6.63 -6.37 18.80
CA GLN A 272 -7.32 -7.15 17.78
C GLN A 272 -8.85 -7.12 17.93
N THR A 273 -9.41 -6.07 18.57
CA THR A 273 -10.87 -5.96 18.61
C THR A 273 -11.41 -5.74 17.20
N PRO A 274 -12.62 -6.23 16.85
CA PRO A 274 -13.18 -6.05 15.52
C PRO A 274 -13.17 -4.60 15.03
N ASN A 275 -13.40 -3.64 15.93
CA ASN A 275 -13.33 -2.21 15.60
C ASN A 275 -11.91 -1.75 15.25
N GLU A 276 -10.87 -2.25 15.93
CA GLU A 276 -9.48 -1.89 15.62
C GLU A 276 -9.01 -2.54 14.31
N THR A 277 -9.45 -3.77 14.05
CA THR A 277 -9.06 -4.53 12.85
C THR A 277 -9.90 -4.18 11.62
N SER A 278 -10.98 -3.44 11.77
CA SER A 278 -11.84 -3.04 10.67
C SER A 278 -11.12 -2.03 9.79
N SER A 279 -11.11 -2.28 8.48
CA SER A 279 -10.54 -1.41 7.47
C SER A 279 -11.51 -1.36 6.26
N PHE A 280 -11.12 -0.63 5.22
CA PHE A 280 -11.85 -0.59 3.97
C PHE A 280 -10.93 -0.27 2.80
N ILE A 281 -11.41 -0.61 1.61
CA ILE A 281 -10.84 -0.17 0.34
C ILE A 281 -11.99 0.34 -0.52
N MET A 282 -11.90 1.57 -1.02
CA MET A 282 -12.75 2.07 -2.09
C MET A 282 -11.90 2.19 -3.34
N PHE A 283 -12.21 1.39 -4.36
CA PHE A 283 -11.42 1.29 -5.57
C PHE A 283 -12.24 1.74 -6.78
N SER A 284 -11.85 2.87 -7.37
CA SER A 284 -12.38 3.39 -8.63
C SER A 284 -11.34 3.16 -9.72
N LEU A 285 -11.48 2.07 -10.46
CA LEU A 285 -10.60 1.77 -11.61
C LEU A 285 -10.92 2.69 -12.78
N ALA A 286 -9.89 3.27 -13.41
CA ALA A 286 -10.04 4.11 -14.59
C ALA A 286 -10.87 3.41 -15.69
N GLY A 287 -11.96 4.05 -16.12
CA GLY A 287 -12.81 3.57 -17.22
C GLY A 287 -13.71 2.37 -16.90
N ASN A 288 -13.80 1.95 -15.64
CA ASN A 288 -14.61 0.79 -15.21
C ASN A 288 -15.92 1.21 -14.52
N ASP A 289 -16.75 1.96 -15.24
CA ASP A 289 -18.02 2.48 -14.70
C ASP A 289 -19.07 1.38 -14.51
N ASP A 290 -18.91 0.21 -15.14
CA ASP A 290 -19.86 -0.92 -15.07
C ASP A 290 -19.92 -1.57 -13.67
N GLN A 291 -18.89 -1.39 -12.84
CA GLN A 291 -18.82 -1.93 -11.48
C GLN A 291 -19.13 -0.88 -10.40
N ALA A 292 -19.47 0.34 -10.80
CA ALA A 292 -19.75 1.45 -9.92
C ALA A 292 -20.92 1.15 -8.96
N GLY A 293 -20.74 1.44 -7.66
CA GLY A 293 -21.71 1.09 -6.61
C GLY A 293 -21.64 -0.37 -6.15
N GLY A 294 -20.66 -1.14 -6.63
CA GLY A 294 -20.46 -2.53 -6.25
C GLY A 294 -19.70 -2.71 -4.94
N GLN A 295 -19.67 -3.97 -4.48
CA GLN A 295 -18.85 -4.41 -3.36
C GLN A 295 -17.93 -5.56 -3.79
N ASN A 296 -16.73 -5.60 -3.24
CA ASN A 296 -15.86 -6.79 -3.33
C ASN A 296 -15.66 -7.37 -1.92
N LEU A 297 -15.76 -8.70 -1.81
CA LEU A 297 -15.62 -9.43 -0.54
C LEU A 297 -14.21 -9.98 -0.29
N SER A 298 -13.30 -9.76 -1.24
CA SER A 298 -11.99 -10.40 -1.31
C SER A 298 -10.82 -9.41 -1.33
N TYR A 299 -11.05 -8.10 -1.47
CA TYR A 299 -9.97 -7.12 -1.38
C TYR A 299 -9.31 -7.12 0.00
N GLN A 300 -7.99 -6.99 0.02
CA GLN A 300 -7.18 -6.85 1.22
C GLN A 300 -6.23 -5.65 1.09
N THR A 301 -5.81 -5.06 2.21
CA THR A 301 -4.92 -3.89 2.21
C THR A 301 -3.56 -4.18 1.55
N VAL A 302 -3.12 -5.43 1.60
CA VAL A 302 -1.87 -5.89 0.96
C VAL A 302 -1.94 -5.90 -0.57
N ASP A 303 -3.14 -5.90 -1.16
CA ASP A 303 -3.35 -5.90 -2.61
C ASP A 303 -3.08 -4.54 -3.27
N ILE A 304 -2.93 -3.47 -2.48
CA ILE A 304 -2.84 -2.09 -2.98
C ILE A 304 -1.58 -1.87 -3.81
N THR A 305 -0.40 -2.25 -3.30
CA THR A 305 0.85 -2.10 -4.06
C THR A 305 0.82 -2.89 -5.38
N PRO A 306 0.47 -4.19 -5.40
CA PRO A 306 0.28 -4.94 -6.63
C PRO A 306 -0.71 -4.30 -7.62
N THR A 307 -1.83 -3.77 -7.11
CA THR A 307 -2.86 -3.08 -7.91
C THR A 307 -2.30 -1.83 -8.59
N ILE A 308 -1.53 -1.01 -7.85
CA ILE A 308 -0.89 0.21 -8.38
C ILE A 308 0.14 -0.15 -9.45
N LEU A 309 1.02 -1.11 -9.17
CA LEU A 309 2.04 -1.56 -10.12
C LEU A 309 1.42 -2.12 -11.41
N GLN A 310 0.30 -2.84 -11.27
CA GLN A 310 -0.42 -3.42 -12.40
C GLN A 310 -1.06 -2.34 -13.29
N ALA A 311 -1.50 -1.22 -12.72
CA ALA A 311 -2.01 -0.08 -13.49
C ALA A 311 -0.94 0.50 -14.43
N PHE A 312 0.33 0.55 -13.98
CA PHE A 312 1.47 0.97 -14.81
C PHE A 312 2.08 -0.13 -15.68
N GLY A 313 1.50 -1.34 -15.68
CA GLY A 313 2.01 -2.49 -16.42
C GLY A 313 3.39 -2.98 -15.92
N ILE A 314 3.72 -2.73 -14.66
CA ILE A 314 4.94 -3.23 -14.02
C ILE A 314 4.72 -4.70 -13.63
N GLN A 315 5.75 -5.53 -13.83
CA GLN A 315 5.69 -6.94 -13.44
C GLN A 315 5.69 -7.08 -11.92
N MET A 316 4.79 -7.91 -11.38
CA MET A 316 4.76 -8.22 -9.95
C MET A 316 5.99 -9.01 -9.52
N ARG A 317 6.49 -8.73 -8.31
CA ARG A 317 7.41 -9.62 -7.62
C ARG A 317 6.70 -10.93 -7.29
N SER A 318 7.41 -12.06 -7.33
CA SER A 318 6.83 -13.35 -6.97
C SER A 318 6.64 -13.55 -5.48
N ASP A 319 7.28 -12.70 -4.67
CA ASP A 319 7.24 -12.76 -3.21
C ASP A 319 6.28 -11.75 -2.56
N PHE A 320 5.38 -11.13 -3.34
CA PHE A 320 4.24 -10.40 -2.77
C PHE A 320 3.24 -11.33 -2.10
N ASP A 321 2.59 -10.82 -1.05
CA ASP A 321 1.43 -11.48 -0.44
C ASP A 321 0.12 -11.04 -1.08
N GLY A 322 0.06 -9.80 -1.56
CA GLY A 322 -1.10 -9.27 -2.25
C GLY A 322 -1.08 -9.56 -3.74
N VAL A 323 -2.24 -9.39 -4.38
CA VAL A 323 -2.43 -9.57 -5.81
C VAL A 323 -3.19 -8.39 -6.44
N PRO A 324 -3.06 -8.12 -7.75
CA PRO A 324 -3.74 -6.97 -8.36
C PRO A 324 -5.27 -7.14 -8.38
N MET A 325 -5.99 -6.20 -7.77
CA MET A 325 -7.45 -6.25 -7.58
C MET A 325 -8.27 -6.29 -8.87
N GLN A 326 -7.70 -5.77 -9.97
CA GLN A 326 -8.37 -5.61 -11.26
C GLN A 326 -8.11 -6.74 -12.26
N THR A 327 -7.20 -7.67 -11.96
CA THR A 327 -6.84 -8.77 -12.88
C THR A 327 -6.82 -10.15 -12.23
N ASP A 328 -6.67 -10.25 -10.91
CA ASP A 328 -6.60 -11.54 -10.24
C ASP A 328 -7.98 -12.24 -10.20
N PRO A 329 -8.12 -13.46 -10.74
CA PRO A 329 -9.41 -14.16 -10.77
C PRO A 329 -9.99 -14.44 -9.37
N GLU A 330 -9.17 -14.69 -8.35
CA GLU A 330 -9.66 -14.98 -7.00
C GLU A 330 -10.31 -13.75 -6.38
N ILE A 331 -9.73 -12.57 -6.62
CA ILE A 331 -10.31 -11.29 -6.21
C ILE A 331 -11.56 -10.94 -7.03
N LEU A 332 -11.51 -11.09 -8.35
CA LEU A 332 -12.61 -10.72 -9.23
C LEU A 332 -13.88 -11.55 -8.97
N ASN A 333 -13.73 -12.79 -8.50
CA ASN A 333 -14.85 -13.65 -8.08
C ASN A 333 -15.56 -13.16 -6.80
N GLY A 334 -14.92 -12.29 -6.02
CA GLY A 334 -15.50 -11.67 -4.82
C GLY A 334 -16.44 -10.51 -5.10
N PHE A 335 -16.59 -10.09 -6.37
CA PHE A 335 -17.43 -8.97 -6.74
C PHE A 335 -18.93 -9.30 -6.67
N ILE A 336 -19.70 -8.39 -6.07
CA ILE A 336 -21.15 -8.43 -6.03
C ILE A 336 -21.74 -7.04 -6.29
N MET A 337 -22.93 -7.01 -6.90
CA MET A 337 -23.77 -5.80 -6.99
C MET A 337 -24.93 -5.90 -5.99
N PRO A 338 -24.79 -5.29 -4.80
CA PRO A 338 -25.85 -5.35 -3.79
C PRO A 338 -27.04 -4.45 -4.16
N VAL A 339 -28.23 -4.84 -3.71
CA VAL A 339 -29.44 -3.98 -3.82
C VAL A 339 -29.32 -2.74 -2.92
N ASP A 340 -28.69 -2.89 -1.76
CA ASP A 340 -28.39 -1.82 -0.81
C ASP A 340 -26.93 -1.98 -0.38
N LEU A 341 -26.05 -1.13 -0.96
CA LEU A 341 -24.62 -1.16 -0.68
C LEU A 341 -24.32 -0.89 0.80
N LYS A 342 -25.00 0.09 1.41
CA LYS A 342 -24.79 0.42 2.83
C LYS A 342 -25.13 -0.75 3.73
N GLN A 343 -26.25 -1.42 3.49
CA GLN A 343 -26.61 -2.61 4.27
C GLN A 343 -25.61 -3.75 4.06
N SER A 344 -25.21 -4.01 2.82
CA SER A 344 -24.25 -5.08 2.49
C SER A 344 -22.87 -4.86 3.13
N LEU A 345 -22.37 -3.62 3.14
CA LEU A 345 -21.14 -3.25 3.85
C LEU A 345 -21.31 -3.37 5.37
N THR A 346 -22.45 -2.93 5.92
CA THR A 346 -22.75 -3.07 7.35
C THR A 346 -22.78 -4.53 7.79
N ASP A 347 -23.36 -5.41 6.98
CA ASP A 347 -23.40 -6.86 7.24
C ASP A 347 -22.01 -7.48 7.21
N ALA A 348 -21.15 -7.06 6.27
CA ALA A 348 -19.75 -7.48 6.21
C ALA A 348 -18.99 -7.05 7.47
N ILE A 349 -19.09 -5.78 7.90
CA ILE A 349 -18.45 -5.28 9.12
C ILE A 349 -18.91 -6.08 10.35
N ASN A 350 -20.21 -6.35 10.46
CA ASN A 350 -20.78 -7.10 11.58
C ASN A 350 -20.35 -8.58 11.62
N SER A 351 -19.74 -9.10 10.56
CA SER A 351 -19.20 -10.46 10.51
C SER A 351 -17.82 -10.60 11.15
N TYR A 352 -17.14 -9.48 11.42
CA TYR A 352 -15.77 -9.49 11.94
C TYR A 352 -15.70 -9.98 13.38
N GLY A 353 -14.72 -10.85 13.62
CA GLY A 353 -14.41 -11.39 14.93
C GLY A 353 -12.94 -11.17 15.30
N TYR A 354 -12.58 -11.63 16.49
CA TYR A 354 -11.16 -11.72 16.87
C TYR A 354 -10.48 -12.83 16.06
N PRO A 355 -9.15 -12.72 15.83
CA PRO A 355 -8.37 -13.86 15.39
C PRO A 355 -8.37 -14.96 16.45
N ASP A 356 -7.80 -16.12 16.14
CA ASP A 356 -7.65 -17.19 17.14
C ASP A 356 -6.89 -16.71 18.37
N ILE A 357 -7.12 -17.36 19.51
CA ILE A 357 -6.60 -16.91 20.81
C ILE A 357 -5.06 -16.82 20.82
N GLY A 358 -4.36 -17.70 20.09
CA GLY A 358 -2.90 -17.70 20.02
C GLY A 358 -2.40 -16.46 19.29
N THR A 359 -2.95 -16.20 18.11
CA THR A 359 -2.66 -15.01 17.29
C THR A 359 -3.00 -13.73 18.05
N ASN A 360 -4.16 -13.68 18.71
CA ASN A 360 -4.59 -12.51 19.49
C ASN A 360 -3.60 -12.17 20.62
N ILE A 361 -3.17 -13.17 21.40
CA ILE A 361 -2.21 -12.95 22.48
C ILE A 361 -0.84 -12.54 21.92
N MET A 362 -0.37 -13.21 20.86
CA MET A 362 0.90 -12.88 20.21
C MET A 362 0.94 -11.44 19.71
N LEU A 363 -0.10 -10.99 19.00
CA LEU A 363 -0.20 -9.62 18.51
C LEU A 363 -0.35 -8.60 19.65
N SER A 364 -1.05 -8.96 20.73
CA SER A 364 -1.14 -8.11 21.92
C SER A 364 0.24 -7.91 22.56
N ILE A 365 1.03 -8.98 22.69
CA ILE A 365 2.41 -8.90 23.19
C ILE A 365 3.26 -8.05 22.23
N ARG A 366 3.14 -8.28 20.92
CA ARG A 366 3.87 -7.53 19.89
C ARG A 366 3.55 -6.04 19.92
N ALA A 367 2.29 -5.65 20.05
CA ALA A 367 1.85 -4.27 20.14
C ALA A 367 2.37 -3.56 21.39
N LEU A 368 2.31 -4.24 22.55
CA LEU A 368 2.89 -3.71 23.80
C LEU A 368 4.40 -3.52 23.69
N ALA A 369 5.09 -4.47 23.05
CA ALA A 369 6.52 -4.43 22.87
C ALA A 369 6.94 -3.35 21.85
N GLY A 370 6.21 -3.23 20.73
CA GLY A 370 6.42 -2.21 19.70
C GLY A 370 6.07 -0.79 20.17
N GLY A 371 5.12 -0.67 21.10
CA GLY A 371 4.76 0.59 21.77
C GLY A 371 5.62 0.95 22.98
N ALA A 372 6.49 0.04 23.48
CA ALA A 372 7.25 0.22 24.71
C ALA A 372 8.07 1.53 24.74
N GLY A 373 8.63 1.96 23.60
CA GLY A 373 9.33 3.24 23.48
C GLY A 373 8.46 4.47 23.78
N PHE A 374 7.15 4.39 23.51
CA PHE A 374 6.17 5.45 23.82
C PHE A 374 5.68 5.40 25.27
N PHE A 375 5.69 4.23 25.91
CA PHE A 375 5.16 4.04 27.27
C PHE A 375 6.20 4.30 28.39
N ILE A 376 7.49 4.37 28.07
CA ILE A 376 8.54 4.58 29.07
C ILE A 376 8.47 5.99 29.64
N GLY A 377 8.19 6.09 30.95
CA GLY A 377 7.96 7.34 31.68
C GLY A 377 6.48 7.74 31.83
N SER A 378 5.55 6.93 31.32
CA SER A 378 4.10 7.19 31.40
C SER A 378 3.44 6.50 32.62
N TYR A 379 2.26 7.00 33.01
CA TYR A 379 1.40 6.39 34.05
C TYR A 379 0.76 5.05 33.62
N LEU A 380 1.14 4.54 32.44
CA LEU A 380 0.55 3.36 31.79
C LEU A 380 1.27 2.05 32.12
N LEU A 381 2.44 2.12 32.75
CA LEU A 381 3.20 0.93 33.14
C LEU A 381 2.42 -0.02 34.06
N PRO A 382 1.68 0.44 35.11
CA PRO A 382 0.94 -0.48 35.98
C PRO A 382 -0.22 -1.22 35.29
N PRO A 383 -1.11 -0.57 34.50
CA PRO A 383 -2.12 -1.28 33.72
C PRO A 383 -1.55 -2.32 32.75
N ILE A 384 -0.48 -1.99 32.01
CA ILE A 384 0.18 -2.92 31.08
C ILE A 384 0.76 -4.12 31.83
N SER A 385 1.44 -3.89 32.95
CA SER A 385 1.99 -4.96 33.78
C SER A 385 0.92 -5.91 34.31
N ASN A 386 -0.26 -5.38 34.69
CA ASN A 386 -1.39 -6.20 35.14
C ASN A 386 -1.98 -7.05 34.00
N PHE A 387 -2.11 -6.48 32.80
CA PHE A 387 -2.56 -7.23 31.63
C PHE A 387 -1.59 -8.37 31.29
N LEU A 388 -0.27 -8.10 31.27
CA LEU A 388 0.73 -9.15 31.06
C LEU A 388 0.63 -10.24 32.15
N GLN A 389 0.38 -9.86 33.41
CA GLN A 389 0.17 -10.84 34.48
C GLN A 389 -1.00 -11.79 34.19
N THR A 390 -2.11 -11.31 33.61
CA THR A 390 -3.24 -12.20 33.27
C THR A 390 -2.90 -13.21 32.17
N ILE A 391 -1.95 -12.91 31.28
CA ILE A 391 -1.42 -13.86 30.28
C ILE A 391 -0.45 -14.84 30.95
N ILE A 392 0.39 -14.35 31.87
CA ILE A 392 1.32 -15.18 32.64
C ILE A 392 0.57 -16.23 33.44
N ASP A 393 -0.52 -15.83 34.10
CA ASP A 393 -1.35 -16.69 34.94
C ASP A 393 -2.11 -17.79 34.16
N GLN A 394 -2.21 -17.68 32.83
CA GLN A 394 -2.84 -18.70 31.97
C GLN A 394 -1.91 -19.89 31.66
N ASP A 395 -0.62 -19.81 31.98
CA ASP A 395 0.40 -20.88 31.79
C ASP A 395 0.40 -21.52 30.38
N ILE A 396 0.31 -20.68 29.35
CA ILE A 396 0.33 -21.10 27.95
C ILE A 396 1.79 -21.29 27.53
N PHE A 397 2.12 -22.50 27.04
CA PHE A 397 3.46 -22.85 26.60
C PHE A 397 4.06 -21.81 25.63
N LEU A 398 5.28 -21.35 25.91
CA LEU A 398 6.01 -20.25 25.25
C LEU A 398 5.39 -18.85 25.44
N ILE A 399 4.08 -18.70 25.31
CA ILE A 399 3.37 -17.41 25.39
C ILE A 399 3.51 -16.77 26.78
N SER A 400 3.28 -17.53 27.85
CA SER A 400 3.44 -17.02 29.22
C SER A 400 4.91 -16.68 29.52
N GLY A 401 5.87 -17.37 28.89
CA GLY A 401 7.29 -17.02 28.96
C GLY A 401 7.62 -15.71 28.24
N LEU A 402 7.03 -15.47 27.07
CA LEU A 402 7.15 -14.19 26.34
C LEU A 402 6.51 -13.05 27.14
N ALA A 403 5.34 -13.27 27.74
CA ALA A 403 4.68 -12.29 28.59
C ALA A 403 5.49 -11.97 29.87
N GLN A 404 6.10 -12.97 30.50
CA GLN A 404 7.07 -12.78 31.60
C GLN A 404 8.27 -11.95 31.15
N GLY A 405 8.82 -12.24 29.97
CA GLY A 405 9.92 -11.48 29.38
C GLY A 405 9.56 -10.01 29.13
N ALA A 406 8.39 -9.76 28.54
CA ALA A 406 7.86 -8.41 28.31
C ALA A 406 7.59 -7.66 29.63
N GLN A 407 7.03 -8.34 30.64
CA GLN A 407 6.76 -7.73 31.94
C GLN A 407 8.06 -7.42 32.69
N TRP A 408 9.04 -8.34 32.66
CA TRP A 408 10.38 -8.11 33.21
C TRP A 408 11.07 -6.94 32.53
N LEU A 409 10.98 -6.85 31.19
CA LEU A 409 11.50 -5.75 30.41
C LEU A 409 10.92 -4.41 30.87
N LEU A 410 9.60 -4.29 30.90
CA LEU A 410 8.91 -3.06 31.30
C LEU A 410 9.29 -2.64 32.72
N ASN A 411 9.44 -3.60 33.64
CA ASN A 411 9.82 -3.34 35.03
C ASN A 411 11.31 -3.01 35.23
N THR A 412 12.19 -3.56 34.37
CA THR A 412 13.65 -3.37 34.47
C THR A 412 14.12 -2.12 33.72
N VAL A 413 13.45 -1.77 32.62
CA VAL A 413 13.79 -0.64 31.73
C VAL A 413 13.14 0.67 32.17
N GLY A 414 12.36 0.67 33.28
CA GLY A 414 11.87 1.90 33.93
C GLY A 414 12.94 2.93 34.35
N GLY A 415 14.23 2.65 34.08
CA GLY A 415 15.35 3.59 34.24
C GLY A 415 16.34 3.69 33.05
N VAL A 416 16.09 3.15 31.84
CA VAL A 416 17.00 3.26 30.67
C VAL A 416 16.26 3.68 29.38
N VAL A 417 17.00 4.32 28.47
CA VAL A 417 16.62 5.05 27.23
C VAL A 417 15.69 4.27 26.28
N ALA A 418 14.77 4.99 25.61
CA ALA A 418 13.77 4.48 24.66
C ALA A 418 14.31 3.55 23.56
N ASP A 419 15.57 3.71 23.17
CA ASP A 419 16.23 2.88 22.14
C ASP A 419 16.33 1.40 22.58
N VAL A 420 16.71 1.14 23.83
CA VAL A 420 16.86 -0.23 24.36
C VAL A 420 15.52 -0.95 24.40
N ALA A 421 14.45 -0.22 24.74
CA ALA A 421 13.10 -0.77 24.76
C ALA A 421 12.57 -1.06 23.36
N THR A 422 12.92 -0.21 22.40
CA THR A 422 12.60 -0.42 20.99
C THR A 422 13.31 -1.68 20.47
N ASP A 423 14.58 -1.90 20.82
CA ASP A 423 15.35 -3.10 20.43
C ASP A 423 14.78 -4.39 21.02
N LEU A 424 14.40 -4.36 22.29
CA LEU A 424 13.79 -5.50 22.96
C LEU A 424 12.37 -5.74 22.43
N GLY A 425 11.64 -4.68 22.08
CA GLY A 425 10.39 -4.74 21.35
C GLY A 425 10.53 -5.48 20.01
N ARG A 426 11.61 -5.21 19.27
CA ARG A 426 11.93 -5.91 18.01
C ARG A 426 12.27 -7.38 18.22
N ALA A 427 13.02 -7.73 19.27
CA ALA A 427 13.32 -9.13 19.57
C ALA A 427 12.02 -9.91 19.88
N VAL A 428 11.13 -9.34 20.68
CA VAL A 428 9.81 -9.94 20.94
C VAL A 428 8.99 -10.03 19.66
N ALA A 429 8.99 -9.00 18.82
CA ALA A 429 8.31 -9.01 17.54
C ALA A 429 8.81 -10.13 16.62
N TYR A 430 10.12 -10.32 16.50
CA TYR A 430 10.71 -11.40 15.72
C TYR A 430 10.33 -12.78 16.29
N LEU A 431 10.41 -12.96 17.61
CA LEU A 431 9.98 -14.19 18.29
C LEU A 431 8.47 -14.46 18.15
N THR A 432 7.69 -13.41 17.91
CA THR A 432 6.26 -13.53 17.63
C THR A 432 5.96 -13.59 16.14
N GLY A 433 6.95 -13.69 15.25
CA GLY A 433 6.77 -13.95 13.82
C GLY A 433 6.89 -12.75 12.88
N ALA A 434 7.23 -11.55 13.37
CA ALA A 434 7.43 -10.40 12.48
C ALA A 434 8.80 -10.43 11.80
N GLY A 435 8.85 -10.24 10.48
CA GLY A 435 10.09 -10.20 9.68
C GLY A 435 10.86 -11.52 9.66
N VAL A 436 10.19 -12.64 9.84
CA VAL A 436 10.79 -13.99 9.83
C VAL A 436 10.86 -14.61 8.44
N ILE A 437 10.14 -14.05 7.47
CA ILE A 437 10.12 -14.50 6.07
C ILE A 437 10.98 -13.53 5.24
N PRO A 438 12.15 -13.97 4.73
CA PRO A 438 12.98 -13.12 3.87
C PRO A 438 12.40 -13.03 2.44
N PRO A 439 12.80 -12.03 1.63
CA PRO A 439 12.48 -11.97 0.21
C PRO A 439 13.01 -13.19 -0.56
N GLU A 440 12.25 -13.63 -1.56
CA GLU A 440 12.71 -14.62 -2.54
C GLU A 440 13.31 -13.93 -3.78
N ASP A 441 12.69 -12.82 -4.18
CA ASP A 441 13.19 -11.99 -5.27
C ASP A 441 14.33 -11.10 -4.80
N ALA A 442 15.33 -10.91 -5.66
CA ALA A 442 16.47 -10.07 -5.35
C ALA A 442 16.02 -8.63 -4.98
N PRO A 443 16.77 -7.94 -4.11
CA PRO A 443 16.60 -6.50 -3.93
C PRO A 443 16.78 -5.76 -5.25
N LEU A 444 16.18 -4.57 -5.36
CA LEU A 444 16.43 -3.71 -6.51
C LEU A 444 17.94 -3.42 -6.63
N PRO A 445 18.50 -3.41 -7.86
CA PRO A 445 19.90 -3.04 -8.07
C PRO A 445 20.21 -1.65 -7.52
N LEU A 446 21.49 -1.36 -7.27
CA LEU A 446 21.87 -0.02 -6.87
C LEU A 446 21.79 0.93 -8.08
N PRO A 447 21.38 2.20 -7.90
CA PRO A 447 21.37 3.17 -8.98
C PRO A 447 22.72 3.24 -9.69
N GLY A 448 22.70 3.17 -11.02
CA GLY A 448 23.91 3.21 -11.84
C GLY A 448 24.71 1.90 -11.89
N SER A 449 24.27 0.82 -11.25
CA SER A 449 24.78 -0.52 -11.59
C SER A 449 24.24 -0.89 -12.96
N ALA A 450 25.11 -0.95 -13.97
CA ALA A 450 24.70 -1.23 -15.33
C ALA A 450 24.18 -2.66 -15.50
N GLU A 451 22.86 -2.82 -15.53
CA GLU A 451 22.17 -4.03 -15.99
C GLU A 451 21.55 -3.74 -17.38
N PHE A 452 22.41 -3.57 -18.38
CA PHE A 452 22.04 -3.79 -19.79
C PHE A 452 22.29 -5.27 -20.12
N SER A 453 21.56 -6.19 -19.48
CA SER A 453 21.71 -7.63 -19.72
C SER A 453 20.59 -8.19 -20.62
N ASP A 454 19.40 -7.59 -20.63
CA ASP A 454 18.26 -8.10 -21.40
C ASP A 454 18.32 -7.83 -22.92
N SER A 455 19.13 -6.88 -23.39
CA SER A 455 19.16 -6.52 -24.81
C SER A 455 20.14 -7.36 -25.65
N VAL A 456 21.13 -8.04 -25.04
CA VAL A 456 22.15 -8.81 -25.78
C VAL A 456 21.83 -10.29 -25.85
N ALA A 457 21.27 -10.88 -24.78
CA ALA A 457 20.82 -12.27 -24.78
C ALA A 457 19.65 -12.49 -25.77
N ALA A 458 18.71 -11.55 -25.85
CA ALA A 458 17.63 -11.55 -26.83
C ALA A 458 18.12 -11.36 -28.28
N LEU A 459 19.22 -10.62 -28.49
CA LEU A 459 19.80 -10.38 -29.82
C LEU A 459 20.58 -11.60 -30.37
N LEU A 460 21.20 -12.37 -29.47
CA LEU A 460 21.99 -13.55 -29.80
C LEU A 460 21.15 -14.83 -29.94
N ALA A 461 19.95 -14.88 -29.35
CA ALA A 461 19.02 -16.01 -29.52
C ALA A 461 18.40 -16.10 -30.92
N GLY A 462 18.47 -15.03 -31.73
CA GLY A 462 17.84 -14.94 -33.05
C GLY A 462 18.72 -15.23 -34.26
N HIS A 463 20.01 -15.49 -34.10
CA HIS A 463 20.93 -15.68 -35.23
C HIS A 463 21.65 -17.03 -35.17
N THR A 464 21.05 -18.05 -35.82
CA THR A 464 21.82 -19.17 -36.35
C THR A 464 22.74 -18.65 -37.46
N VAL A 465 23.93 -18.20 -37.09
CA VAL A 465 24.98 -17.92 -38.08
C VAL A 465 25.49 -19.27 -38.59
N ALA A 466 25.11 -19.61 -39.81
CA ALA A 466 25.76 -20.66 -40.56
C ALA A 466 27.24 -20.29 -40.76
N VAL A 467 28.14 -21.05 -40.14
CA VAL A 467 29.57 -20.93 -40.35
C VAL A 467 29.89 -21.46 -41.76
N PRO A 468 30.46 -20.66 -42.67
CA PRO A 468 31.05 -21.19 -43.89
C PRO A 468 32.40 -21.81 -43.54
N ASP A 469 32.65 -23.00 -44.09
CA ASP A 469 33.95 -23.66 -44.12
C ASP A 469 35.05 -22.69 -44.59
N LEU A 470 36.01 -22.40 -43.72
CA LEU A 470 37.25 -21.74 -44.10
C LEU A 470 38.44 -22.62 -43.69
N VAL A 471 38.86 -23.38 -44.68
CA VAL A 471 40.13 -24.07 -44.81
C VAL A 471 41.27 -23.05 -44.80
N ASP A 472 42.34 -23.36 -44.07
CA ASP A 472 43.71 -22.82 -44.12
C ASP A 472 43.90 -21.31 -44.34
N ALA A 473 44.30 -20.60 -43.27
CA ALA A 473 45.39 -19.62 -43.35
C ALA A 473 45.87 -19.19 -41.94
N ASP A 474 47.13 -19.50 -41.65
CA ASP A 474 47.95 -19.04 -40.52
C ASP A 474 47.86 -17.53 -40.23
N LEU A 475 47.75 -17.14 -38.95
CA LEU A 475 48.45 -15.96 -38.39
C LEU A 475 48.62 -16.08 -36.85
N PRO A 476 49.68 -15.49 -36.25
CA PRO A 476 50.32 -15.99 -35.03
C PRO A 476 49.89 -15.32 -33.72
N LEU A 477 50.07 -16.08 -32.63
CA LEU A 477 50.02 -15.69 -31.21
C LEU A 477 51.09 -14.65 -30.83
N LEU A 478 50.67 -13.60 -30.13
CA LEU A 478 51.43 -12.73 -29.22
C LEU A 478 50.33 -12.01 -28.40
N VAL A 479 50.20 -12.15 -27.07
CA VAL A 479 51.08 -11.58 -26.04
C VAL A 479 50.90 -12.35 -24.72
N ASP A 480 52.04 -12.52 -24.06
CA ASP A 480 52.36 -13.19 -22.79
C ASP A 480 51.84 -12.41 -21.56
N ILE A 481 51.30 -13.10 -20.54
CA ILE A 481 50.68 -12.53 -19.33
C ILE A 481 51.54 -12.72 -18.05
N ASP A 482 52.75 -13.27 -18.13
CA ASP A 482 53.58 -13.44 -16.92
C ASP A 482 54.61 -12.32 -16.74
N ALA A 483 54.16 -11.12 -16.34
CA ALA A 483 55.06 -10.11 -15.77
C ALA A 483 54.33 -9.00 -14.98
N LEU A 484 53.71 -9.32 -13.83
CA LEU A 484 53.43 -8.32 -12.78
C LEU A 484 53.17 -8.96 -11.41
N VAL A 485 54.21 -9.58 -10.84
CA VAL A 485 54.42 -9.66 -9.40
C VAL A 485 55.86 -9.25 -9.13
N GLY A 486 56.02 -8.06 -8.56
CA GLY A 486 57.27 -7.50 -8.06
C GLY A 486 56.95 -6.50 -6.97
#